data_AF-A0A9P8Q8N5-F1
#
_entry.id   AF-A0A9P8Q8N5-F1
#
_cell.length_a   1.000
_cell.length_b   1.000
_cell.length_c   1.000
_cell.angle_alpha   90.00
_cell.angle_beta   90.00
_cell.angle_gamma   90.00
#
_symmetry.space_group_name_H-M   'P 1'
#
loop_
_entity.id
_entity.type
_entity.pdbx_description
1 polymer ?
#
loop_
_entity_poly.entity_id
_entity_poly.type
_entity_poly.pdbx_seq_one_letter_code
_entity_poly.pdbx_strand_id
1 'polypeptide(L)'
;MLGCTVAGAGAGTIILDNLAPIQSLSQFIIKKELTLLKLIQLLGDYLTADDEVLRALAVALLARVLQELAGSTDDYQFNGNDVKVLLKFMLAKLEEPKAIGEALIGINALISKKVEDEALFSEILTQSMEKYPETGNPASVRYHAFQLLNTLFDHCQDGRFDSEFIQLFIKVASNENDPRNLLLSFGFCFLLKRSGLDGGCYLGFRLDVFYRTDN
;
A
#
# COMPACT_ATOMS: atom_id res chain seq x y z
N MET A 1 1.56 26.78 7.21
CA MET A 1 2.62 25.79 7.47
C MET A 1 1.95 24.44 7.60
N LEU A 2 2.29 23.47 6.75
CA LEU A 2 1.96 22.07 6.99
C LEU A 2 2.73 21.66 8.26
N GLY A 3 2.02 21.46 9.37
CA GLY A 3 2.59 20.79 10.53
C GLY A 3 2.78 19.33 10.15
N CYS A 4 4.00 18.82 10.29
CA CYS A 4 4.28 17.41 10.12
C CYS A 4 5.04 16.94 11.35
N THR A 5 4.55 15.88 11.98
CA THR A 5 5.24 15.23 13.08
C THR A 5 5.68 13.85 12.61
N VAL A 6 6.99 13.62 12.55
CA VAL A 6 7.51 12.26 12.32
C VAL A 6 7.40 11.51 13.64
N ALA A 7 6.53 10.51 13.71
CA ALA A 7 6.37 9.68 14.90
C ALA A 7 7.60 8.76 15.07
N GLY A 8 8.64 9.29 15.72
CA GLY A 8 9.83 8.54 16.12
C GLY A 8 10.78 8.20 14.97
N ALA A 9 12.06 7.98 15.29
CA ALA A 9 13.12 7.65 14.36
C ALA A 9 13.01 6.25 13.68
N GLY A 10 11.80 5.68 13.61
CA GLY A 10 11.51 4.39 12.99
C GLY A 10 10.74 4.54 11.68
N ALA A 11 10.64 3.45 10.92
CA ALA A 11 9.93 3.29 9.64
C ALA A 11 8.40 3.46 9.75
N GLY A 12 7.93 4.55 10.38
CA GLY A 12 6.52 4.87 10.58
C GLY A 12 5.88 5.58 9.39
N THR A 13 4.56 5.46 9.28
CA THR A 13 3.71 6.25 8.40
C THR A 13 3.91 7.74 8.68
N ILE A 14 4.07 8.55 7.63
CA ILE A 14 4.21 10.00 7.80
C ILE A 14 2.83 10.59 8.06
N ILE A 15 2.66 11.23 9.22
CA ILE A 15 1.38 11.87 9.55
C ILE A 15 1.42 13.30 9.01
N LEU A 16 0.66 13.51 7.93
CA LEU A 16 0.27 14.83 7.47
C LEU A 16 -0.94 15.28 8.31
N ASP A 17 -0.67 15.99 9.41
CA ASP A 17 -1.66 16.36 10.44
C ASP A 17 -2.80 17.26 9.92
N ASN A 18 -2.64 17.83 8.72
CA ASN A 18 -3.63 18.68 8.07
C ASN A 18 -4.04 18.12 6.71
N LEU A 19 -5.27 17.61 6.62
CA LEU A 19 -5.84 17.07 5.38
C LEU A 19 -6.37 18.16 4.43
N ALA A 20 -6.61 19.39 4.92
CA ALA A 20 -7.24 20.44 4.10
C ALA A 20 -6.44 20.80 2.82
N PRO A 21 -5.09 20.87 2.83
CA PRO A 21 -4.31 21.06 1.60
C PRO A 21 -4.44 19.89 0.62
N ILE A 22 -4.47 18.64 1.12
CA ILE A 22 -4.63 17.44 0.28
C ILE A 22 -6.00 17.48 -0.40
N GLN A 23 -7.06 17.73 0.36
CA GLN A 23 -8.42 17.85 -0.15
C GLN A 23 -8.53 18.97 -1.18
N SER A 24 -7.92 20.13 -0.91
CA SER A 24 -7.92 21.26 -1.86
C SER A 24 -7.21 20.92 -3.16
N LEU A 25 -6.04 20.27 -3.10
CA LEU A 25 -5.30 19.81 -4.28
C LEU A 25 -6.10 18.79 -5.09
N SER A 26 -6.70 17.80 -4.44
CA SER A 26 -7.55 16.80 -5.09
C SER A 26 -8.76 17.46 -5.76
N GLN A 27 -9.38 18.45 -5.11
CA GLN A 27 -10.49 19.21 -5.70
C GLN A 27 -10.06 20.02 -6.94
N PHE A 28 -8.88 20.65 -6.93
CA PHE A 28 -8.36 21.30 -8.13
C PHE A 28 -8.11 20.31 -9.27
N ILE A 29 -7.68 19.09 -8.96
CA ILE A 29 -7.49 18.03 -9.96
C ILE A 29 -8.83 17.55 -10.53
N ILE A 30 -9.82 17.30 -9.67
CA ILE A 30 -11.17 16.88 -10.08
C ILE A 30 -11.82 17.95 -10.97
N LYS A 31 -11.68 19.23 -10.62
CA LYS A 31 -12.19 20.36 -11.40
C LYS A 31 -11.37 20.69 -12.64
N LYS A 32 -10.27 19.97 -12.88
CA LYS A 32 -9.33 20.18 -14.00
C LYS A 32 -8.64 21.56 -13.99
N GLU A 33 -8.56 22.18 -12.82
CA GLU A 33 -7.81 23.42 -12.58
C GLU A 33 -6.32 23.16 -12.37
N LEU A 34 -5.98 21.93 -11.96
CA LEU A 34 -4.63 21.39 -11.86
C LEU A 34 -4.61 20.00 -12.49
N THR A 35 -3.55 19.62 -13.21
CA THR A 35 -3.40 18.23 -13.67
C THR A 35 -2.55 17.43 -12.67
N LEU A 36 -2.82 16.13 -12.57
CA LEU A 36 -1.98 15.23 -11.75
C LEU A 36 -0.52 15.27 -12.21
N LEU A 37 -0.28 15.29 -13.52
CA LEU A 37 1.06 15.47 -14.09
C LEU A 37 1.73 16.77 -13.61
N LYS A 38 0.98 17.89 -13.58
CA LYS A 38 1.54 19.16 -13.13
C LYS A 38 1.88 19.13 -11.63
N LEU A 39 1.06 18.47 -10.81
CA LEU A 39 1.38 18.25 -9.40
C LEU A 39 2.69 17.46 -9.26
N ILE A 40 2.83 16.33 -9.98
CA ILE A 40 4.04 15.50 -9.95
C ILE A 40 5.28 16.31 -10.36
N GLN A 41 5.18 17.13 -11.41
CA GLN A 41 6.26 18.01 -11.84
C GLN A 41 6.66 19.03 -10.76
N LEU A 42 5.69 19.61 -10.04
CA LEU A 42 5.95 20.53 -8.93
C LEU A 42 6.59 19.83 -7.72
N LEU A 43 6.30 18.55 -7.53
CA LEU A 43 6.91 17.73 -6.49
C LEU A 43 8.28 17.17 -6.89
N GLY A 44 8.69 17.27 -8.16
CA GLY A 44 9.88 16.62 -8.71
C GLY A 44 11.12 16.76 -7.83
N ASP A 45 11.53 18.00 -7.52
CA ASP A 45 12.72 18.29 -6.71
C ASP A 45 12.64 17.68 -5.30
N TYR A 46 11.43 17.55 -4.75
CA TYR A 46 11.20 16.96 -3.44
C TYR A 46 11.17 15.42 -3.51
N LEU A 47 10.59 14.85 -4.56
CA LEU A 47 10.55 13.40 -4.80
C LEU A 47 11.95 12.81 -5.09
N THR A 48 12.91 13.65 -5.46
CA THR A 48 14.31 13.29 -5.70
C THR A 48 15.28 13.99 -4.74
N ALA A 49 14.79 14.57 -3.64
CA ALA A 49 15.65 15.25 -2.68
C ALA A 49 16.62 14.25 -2.03
N ASP A 50 17.86 14.67 -1.74
CA ASP A 50 18.83 13.85 -1.00
C ASP A 50 18.36 13.57 0.44
N ASP A 51 17.68 14.54 1.04
CA ASP A 51 17.05 14.38 2.36
C ASP A 51 15.90 13.38 2.30
N GLU A 52 16.10 12.23 2.95
CA GLU A 52 15.12 11.14 2.99
C GLU A 52 13.79 11.54 3.62
N VAL A 53 13.79 12.44 4.61
CA VAL A 53 12.56 12.89 5.27
C VAL A 53 11.77 13.78 4.32
N LEU A 54 12.45 14.72 3.66
CA LEU A 54 11.82 15.58 2.66
C LEU A 54 11.26 14.76 1.49
N ARG A 55 12.01 13.76 1.04
CA ARG A 55 11.59 12.85 -0.02
C ARG A 55 10.38 12.02 0.38
N ALA A 56 10.41 11.44 1.57
CA ALA A 56 9.27 10.68 2.08
C ALA A 56 8.02 11.56 2.29
N LEU A 57 8.17 12.83 2.68
CA LEU A 57 7.06 13.79 2.76
C LEU A 57 6.42 14.06 1.40
N ALA A 58 7.22 14.18 0.34
CA ALA A 58 6.71 14.37 -1.01
C ALA A 58 5.94 13.12 -1.50
N VAL A 59 6.46 11.93 -1.21
CA VAL A 59 5.77 10.66 -1.49
C VAL A 59 4.46 10.58 -0.69
N ALA A 60 4.47 10.97 0.58
CA ALA A 60 3.27 11.03 1.43
C ALA A 60 2.19 11.92 0.81
N LEU A 61 2.54 13.16 0.45
CA LEU A 61 1.60 14.08 -0.18
C LEU A 61 0.99 13.49 -1.47
N LEU A 62 1.83 12.92 -2.34
CA LEU A 62 1.37 12.30 -3.58
C LEU A 62 0.44 11.12 -3.30
N ALA A 63 0.81 10.21 -2.40
CA ALA A 63 0.00 9.05 -2.03
C ALA A 63 -1.37 9.45 -1.47
N ARG A 64 -1.44 10.48 -0.63
CA ARG A 64 -2.71 10.98 -0.09
C ARG A 64 -3.57 11.65 -1.14
N VAL A 65 -2.99 12.39 -2.08
CA VAL A 65 -3.76 12.93 -3.21
C VAL A 65 -4.33 11.80 -4.05
N LEU A 66 -3.54 10.75 -4.36
CA LEU A 66 -4.04 9.58 -5.09
C LEU A 66 -5.18 8.89 -4.33
N GLN A 67 -5.05 8.72 -3.01
CA GLN A 67 -6.08 8.13 -2.15
C GLN A 67 -7.39 8.93 -2.19
N GLU A 68 -7.32 10.26 -2.06
CA GLU A 68 -8.49 11.13 -2.14
C GLU A 68 -9.15 11.09 -3.53
N LEU A 69 -8.36 11.08 -4.61
CA LEU A 69 -8.88 10.94 -5.97
C LEU A 69 -9.58 9.60 -6.19
N ALA A 70 -9.00 8.52 -5.68
CA ALA A 70 -9.54 7.17 -5.79
C ALA A 70 -10.85 6.99 -5.00
N GLY A 71 -10.96 7.63 -3.83
CA GLY A 71 -12.15 7.60 -2.96
C GLY A 71 -13.20 8.66 -3.29
N SER A 72 -12.93 9.57 -4.23
CA SER A 72 -13.87 10.63 -4.59
C SER A 72 -15.16 10.03 -5.18
N THR A 73 -16.31 10.64 -4.82
CA THR A 73 -17.62 10.30 -5.39
C THR A 73 -17.80 10.88 -6.80
N ASP A 74 -16.92 11.78 -7.20
CA ASP A 74 -16.85 12.30 -8.55
C ASP A 74 -16.33 11.19 -9.49
N ASP A 75 -16.72 11.21 -10.77
CA ASP A 75 -16.31 10.20 -11.78
C ASP A 75 -14.85 10.39 -12.22
N TYR A 76 -13.95 10.67 -11.27
CA TYR A 76 -12.53 10.76 -11.53
C TYR A 76 -11.98 9.36 -11.84
N GLN A 77 -11.33 9.25 -12.99
CA GLN A 77 -10.69 8.02 -13.44
C GLN A 77 -9.24 8.33 -13.79
N PHE A 78 -8.32 7.53 -13.24
CA PHE A 78 -6.93 7.60 -13.62
C PHE A 78 -6.78 7.13 -15.07
N ASN A 79 -5.93 7.81 -15.83
CA ASN A 79 -5.51 7.32 -17.14
C ASN A 79 -4.68 6.05 -16.96
N GLY A 80 -4.93 4.99 -17.74
CA GLY A 80 -4.21 3.72 -17.63
C GLY A 80 -2.69 3.84 -17.78
N ASN A 81 -2.18 4.79 -18.59
CA ASN A 81 -0.75 5.06 -18.67
C ASN A 81 -0.22 5.74 -17.39
N ASP A 82 -0.99 6.68 -16.84
CA ASP A 82 -0.62 7.34 -15.57
C ASP A 82 -0.59 6.31 -14.44
N VAL A 83 -1.56 5.39 -14.39
CA VAL A 83 -1.57 4.26 -13.44
C VAL A 83 -0.28 3.46 -13.55
N LYS A 84 0.11 3.02 -14.75
CA LYS A 84 1.32 2.22 -14.96
C LYS A 84 2.59 2.95 -14.51
N VAL A 85 2.73 4.23 -14.81
CA VAL A 85 3.90 5.04 -14.42
C VAL A 85 3.92 5.26 -12.90
N LEU A 86 2.79 5.67 -12.32
CA LEU A 86 2.69 5.95 -10.90
C LEU A 86 2.83 4.69 -10.04
N LEU A 87 2.31 3.57 -10.52
CA LEU A 87 2.45 2.29 -9.84
C LEU A 87 3.92 1.86 -9.77
N LYS A 88 4.65 1.94 -10.89
CA LYS A 88 6.09 1.66 -10.90
C LYS A 88 6.86 2.58 -9.96
N PHE A 89 6.50 3.87 -9.95
CA PHE A 89 7.07 4.83 -9.02
C PHE A 89 6.81 4.42 -7.57
N MET A 90 5.56 4.09 -7.19
CA MET A 90 5.21 3.71 -5.82
C MET A 90 5.82 2.37 -5.41
N LEU A 91 5.88 1.37 -6.30
CA LEU A 91 6.53 0.09 -6.03
C LEU A 91 8.03 0.27 -5.71
N ALA A 92 8.72 1.18 -6.41
CA ALA A 92 10.11 1.51 -6.08
C ALA A 92 10.27 2.15 -4.68
N LYS A 93 9.22 2.76 -4.13
CA LYS A 93 9.26 3.35 -2.78
C LYS A 93 9.08 2.35 -1.64
N LEU A 94 8.77 1.09 -1.94
CA LEU A 94 8.77 0.01 -0.93
C LEU A 94 10.18 -0.29 -0.40
N GLU A 95 11.23 0.09 -1.13
CA GLU A 95 12.62 -0.06 -0.73
C GLU A 95 13.11 1.09 0.18
N GLU A 96 12.30 2.14 0.35
CA GLU A 96 12.65 3.31 1.16
C GLU A 96 11.93 3.26 2.52
N PRO A 97 12.61 2.95 3.64
CA PRO A 97 11.97 2.65 4.92
C PRO A 97 10.99 3.72 5.44
N LYS A 98 11.26 5.00 5.16
CA LYS A 98 10.40 6.13 5.57
C LYS A 98 9.19 6.34 4.68
N ALA A 99 9.16 5.74 3.49
CA ALA A 99 8.12 5.91 2.49
C ALA A 99 7.24 4.67 2.30
N ILE A 100 7.60 3.51 2.86
CA ILE A 100 6.87 2.24 2.66
C ILE A 100 5.37 2.38 2.93
N GLY A 101 4.99 2.98 4.07
CA GLY A 101 3.57 3.16 4.41
C GLY A 101 2.80 3.94 3.36
N GLU A 102 3.40 5.03 2.86
CA GLU A 102 2.79 5.90 1.86
C GLU A 102 2.82 5.28 0.46
N ALA A 103 3.87 4.53 0.13
CA ALA A 103 3.95 3.73 -1.07
C ALA A 103 2.78 2.73 -1.14
N LEU A 104 2.52 2.01 -0.05
CA LEU A 104 1.40 1.07 0.04
C LEU A 104 0.05 1.77 -0.13
N ILE A 105 -0.14 2.95 0.47
CA ILE A 105 -1.36 3.76 0.28
C ILE A 105 -1.52 4.16 -1.19
N GLY A 106 -0.44 4.64 -1.81
CA GLY A 106 -0.44 5.06 -3.22
C GLY A 106 -0.73 3.90 -4.16
N ILE A 107 -0.09 2.74 -3.97
CA ILE A 107 -0.36 1.51 -4.72
C ILE A 107 -1.85 1.17 -4.58
N ASN A 108 -2.35 1.09 -3.34
CA ASN A 108 -3.72 0.70 -3.08
C ASN A 108 -4.74 1.65 -3.71
N ALA A 109 -4.46 2.95 -3.72
CA ALA A 109 -5.31 3.94 -4.37
C ALA A 109 -5.35 3.79 -5.90
N LEU A 110 -4.21 3.48 -6.53
CA LEU A 110 -4.13 3.29 -7.98
C LEU A 110 -4.87 2.05 -8.46
N ILE A 111 -4.95 1.03 -7.59
CA ILE A 111 -5.59 -0.25 -7.90
C ILE A 111 -6.94 -0.43 -7.20
N SER A 112 -7.47 0.57 -6.51
CA SER A 112 -8.74 0.42 -5.77
C SER A 112 -9.93 0.17 -6.70
N LYS A 113 -9.85 0.70 -7.93
CA LYS A 113 -10.77 0.39 -9.02
C LYS A 113 -10.27 -0.86 -9.74
N LYS A 114 -11.21 -1.68 -10.24
CA LYS A 114 -10.93 -2.99 -10.86
C LYS A 114 -9.74 -2.93 -11.82
N VAL A 115 -8.67 -3.66 -11.49
CA VAL A 115 -7.53 -3.84 -12.39
C VAL A 115 -7.89 -4.97 -13.35
N GLU A 116 -8.22 -4.62 -14.59
CA GLU A 116 -8.51 -5.62 -15.63
C GLU A 116 -7.25 -6.20 -16.30
N ASP A 117 -6.07 -5.64 -15.98
CA ASP A 117 -4.77 -6.02 -16.55
C ASP A 117 -4.07 -7.06 -15.64
N GLU A 118 -4.16 -8.33 -16.03
CA GLU A 118 -3.53 -9.46 -15.31
C GLU A 118 -2.01 -9.32 -15.20
N ALA A 119 -1.35 -8.75 -16.21
CA ALA A 119 0.09 -8.52 -16.18
C ALA A 119 0.46 -7.47 -15.11
N LEU A 120 -0.37 -6.44 -14.96
CA LEU A 120 -0.20 -5.43 -13.91
C LEU A 120 -0.39 -6.04 -12.52
N PHE A 121 -1.38 -6.92 -12.35
CA PHE A 121 -1.62 -7.63 -11.10
C PHE A 121 -0.40 -8.48 -10.69
N SER A 122 0.13 -9.28 -11.63
CA SER A 122 1.33 -10.07 -11.39
C SER A 122 2.54 -9.20 -11.07
N GLU A 123 2.75 -8.08 -11.79
CA GLU A 123 3.83 -7.13 -11.50
C GLU A 123 3.74 -6.59 -10.07
N ILE A 124 2.54 -6.25 -9.58
CA ILE A 124 2.34 -5.76 -8.21
C ILE A 124 2.72 -6.82 -7.19
N LEU A 125 2.26 -8.06 -7.37
CA LEU A 125 2.54 -9.14 -6.44
C LEU A 125 4.03 -9.45 -6.37
N THR A 126 4.66 -9.69 -7.53
CA THR A 126 6.08 -10.01 -7.61
C THR A 126 6.93 -8.89 -7.00
N GLN A 127 6.69 -7.63 -7.37
CA GLN A 127 7.44 -6.48 -6.85
C GLN A 127 7.19 -6.24 -5.36
N SER A 128 5.96 -6.44 -4.89
CA SER A 128 5.64 -6.31 -3.47
C SER A 128 6.32 -7.40 -2.64
N MET A 129 6.36 -8.64 -3.13
CA MET A 129 7.11 -9.72 -2.48
C MET A 129 8.59 -9.37 -2.39
N GLU A 130 9.20 -8.96 -3.50
CA GLU A 130 10.63 -8.65 -3.58
C GLU A 130 11.01 -7.47 -2.68
N LYS A 131 10.27 -6.36 -2.73
CA LYS A 131 10.69 -5.08 -2.15
C LYS A 131 10.18 -4.80 -0.75
N TYR A 132 9.03 -5.36 -0.36
CA TYR A 132 8.52 -5.17 0.99
C TYR A 132 9.49 -5.84 1.99
N PRO A 133 9.89 -5.19 3.10
CA PRO A 133 10.80 -5.81 4.05
C PRO A 133 10.09 -6.83 4.95
N GLU A 134 10.78 -7.93 5.27
CA GLU A 134 10.23 -9.03 6.10
C GLU A 134 10.01 -8.65 7.56
N THR A 135 10.78 -7.68 8.07
CA THR A 135 10.77 -7.28 9.47
C THR A 135 10.95 -5.76 9.62
N GLY A 136 10.70 -5.23 10.82
CA GLY A 136 10.96 -3.82 11.14
C GLY A 136 9.85 -2.84 10.79
N ASN A 137 8.84 -3.24 10.02
CA ASN A 137 7.68 -2.41 9.76
C ASN A 137 6.79 -2.30 11.02
N PRO A 138 6.40 -1.07 11.43
CA PRO A 138 5.45 -0.88 12.52
C PRO A 138 4.05 -1.33 12.12
N ALA A 139 3.20 -1.56 13.12
CA ALA A 139 1.83 -2.02 12.92
C ALA A 139 1.02 -1.14 11.95
N SER A 140 1.23 0.18 11.94
CA SER A 140 0.54 1.08 11.01
C SER A 140 0.91 0.85 9.54
N VAL A 141 2.16 0.51 9.26
CA VAL A 141 2.62 0.18 7.90
C VAL A 141 2.08 -1.19 7.50
N ARG A 142 2.14 -2.17 8.40
CA ARG A 142 1.57 -3.51 8.16
C ARG A 142 0.07 -3.47 7.89
N TYR A 143 -0.67 -2.56 8.55
CA TYR A 143 -2.08 -2.33 8.25
C TYR A 143 -2.30 -1.98 6.77
N HIS A 144 -1.50 -1.07 6.20
CA HIS A 144 -1.59 -0.72 4.78
C HIS A 144 -1.20 -1.88 3.86
N ALA A 145 -0.26 -2.74 4.26
CA ALA A 145 0.08 -3.94 3.52
C ALA A 145 -1.08 -4.96 3.51
N PHE A 146 -1.77 -5.13 4.64
CA PHE A 146 -3.01 -5.92 4.69
C PHE A 146 -4.12 -5.32 3.83
N GLN A 147 -4.25 -3.99 3.77
CA GLN A 147 -5.20 -3.35 2.87
C GLN A 147 -4.88 -3.62 1.40
N LEU A 148 -3.59 -3.55 1.02
CA LEU A 148 -3.15 -3.92 -0.33
C LEU A 148 -3.52 -5.38 -0.66
N LEU A 149 -3.23 -6.32 0.24
CA LEU A 149 -3.61 -7.72 0.08
C LEU A 149 -5.12 -7.89 -0.10
N ASN A 150 -5.95 -7.08 0.57
CA ASN A 150 -7.41 -7.17 0.45
C ASN A 150 -7.85 -6.72 -0.94
N THR A 151 -7.30 -5.60 -1.41
CA THR A 151 -7.64 -5.08 -2.73
C THR A 151 -7.15 -6.02 -3.83
N LEU A 152 -5.97 -6.64 -3.69
CA LEU A 152 -5.51 -7.68 -4.61
C LEU A 152 -6.41 -8.93 -4.55
N PHE A 153 -6.85 -9.32 -3.35
CA PHE A 153 -7.80 -10.41 -3.19
C PHE A 153 -9.11 -10.14 -3.94
N ASP A 154 -9.68 -8.93 -3.81
CA ASP A 154 -10.94 -8.55 -4.46
C ASP A 154 -10.85 -8.57 -6.00
N HIS A 155 -9.66 -8.36 -6.56
CA HIS A 155 -9.43 -8.46 -8.01
C HIS A 155 -9.24 -9.88 -8.51
N CYS A 156 -8.93 -10.83 -7.62
CA CYS A 156 -8.80 -12.24 -7.96
C CYS A 156 -10.19 -12.88 -8.13
N GLN A 157 -10.77 -12.75 -9.32
CA GLN A 157 -12.12 -13.24 -9.64
C GLN A 157 -12.27 -14.77 -9.54
N ASP A 158 -11.17 -15.52 -9.67
CA ASP A 158 -11.21 -16.98 -9.77
C ASP A 158 -10.82 -17.69 -8.47
N GLY A 159 -10.53 -16.95 -7.39
CA GLY A 159 -10.10 -17.52 -6.11
C GLY A 159 -8.78 -18.31 -6.17
N ARG A 160 -8.03 -18.19 -7.28
CA ARG A 160 -6.71 -18.78 -7.47
C ARG A 160 -5.68 -17.85 -6.88
N PHE A 161 -5.32 -18.10 -5.62
CA PHE A 161 -4.13 -17.50 -5.04
C PHE A 161 -2.92 -18.27 -5.54
N ASP A 162 -2.02 -17.56 -6.22
CA ASP A 162 -0.71 -18.09 -6.51
C ASP A 162 0.14 -18.19 -5.23
N SER A 163 1.28 -18.85 -5.33
CA SER A 163 2.19 -19.00 -4.20
C SER A 163 2.78 -17.66 -3.74
N GLU A 164 2.81 -16.65 -4.62
CA GLU A 164 3.40 -15.34 -4.33
C GLU A 164 2.50 -14.53 -3.40
N PHE A 165 1.18 -14.53 -3.64
CA PHE A 165 0.20 -13.91 -2.77
C PHE A 165 0.27 -14.49 -1.35
N ILE A 166 0.33 -15.83 -1.23
CA ILE A 166 0.40 -16.52 0.07
C ILE A 166 1.71 -16.18 0.78
N GLN A 167 2.83 -16.15 0.07
CA GLN A 167 4.13 -15.79 0.64
C GLN A 167 4.15 -14.33 1.11
N LEU A 168 3.61 -13.40 0.32
CA LEU A 168 3.46 -12.00 0.71
C LEU A 168 2.57 -11.86 1.95
N PHE A 169 1.45 -12.59 2.00
CA PHE A 169 0.59 -12.63 3.19
C PHE A 169 1.32 -13.11 4.43
N ILE A 170 2.05 -14.22 4.35
CA ILE A 170 2.85 -14.74 5.47
C ILE A 170 3.89 -13.69 5.91
N LYS A 171 4.56 -13.06 4.96
CA LYS A 171 5.57 -12.02 5.21
C LYS A 171 4.98 -10.80 5.91
N VAL A 172 3.76 -10.39 5.56
CA VAL A 172 3.05 -9.27 6.20
C VAL A 172 2.51 -9.64 7.59
N ALA A 173 1.99 -10.86 7.75
CA ALA A 173 1.33 -11.32 8.97
C ALA A 173 2.28 -11.82 10.07
N SER A 174 3.52 -12.14 9.72
CA SER A 174 4.52 -12.65 10.65
C SER A 174 4.78 -11.68 11.80
N ASN A 175 4.72 -12.20 13.04
CA ASN A 175 4.94 -11.46 14.30
C ASN A 175 3.97 -10.28 14.51
N GLU A 176 2.76 -10.36 13.97
CA GLU A 176 1.76 -9.32 14.16
C GLU A 176 1.06 -9.42 15.53
N ASN A 177 0.91 -8.27 16.19
CA ASN A 177 0.25 -8.14 17.50
C ASN A 177 -0.82 -7.05 17.54
N ASP A 178 -0.93 -6.18 16.52
CA ASP A 178 -1.97 -5.14 16.47
C ASP A 178 -3.35 -5.78 16.22
N PRO A 179 -4.35 -5.55 17.09
CA PRO A 179 -5.67 -6.18 16.97
C PRO A 179 -6.36 -5.92 15.62
N ARG A 180 -6.15 -4.76 15.00
CA ARG A 180 -6.77 -4.43 13.70
C ARG A 180 -6.17 -5.29 12.59
N ASN A 181 -4.85 -5.46 12.63
CA ASN A 181 -4.12 -6.27 11.65
C ASN A 181 -4.42 -7.76 11.83
N LEU A 182 -4.53 -8.22 13.08
CA LEU A 182 -4.94 -9.59 13.38
C LEU A 182 -6.34 -9.91 12.83
N LEU A 183 -7.30 -9.00 12.96
CA LEU A 183 -8.64 -9.18 12.38
C LEU A 183 -8.61 -9.34 10.86
N LEU A 184 -7.80 -8.53 10.15
CA LEU A 184 -7.62 -8.67 8.71
C LEU A 184 -6.98 -10.01 8.37
N SER A 185 -5.93 -10.39 9.11
CA SER A 185 -5.23 -11.65 8.90
C SER A 185 -6.13 -12.87 9.08
N PHE A 186 -6.99 -12.88 10.11
CA PHE A 186 -7.96 -13.96 10.30
C PHE A 186 -9.01 -13.99 9.19
N GLY A 187 -9.41 -12.82 8.67
CA GLY A 187 -10.25 -12.70 7.49
C GLY A 187 -9.64 -13.43 6.28
N PHE A 188 -8.36 -13.18 5.99
CA PHE A 188 -7.64 -13.89 4.92
C PHE A 188 -7.59 -15.39 5.14
N CYS A 189 -7.26 -15.86 6.35
CA CYS A 189 -7.23 -17.29 6.65
C CYS A 189 -8.58 -17.96 6.36
N PHE A 190 -9.68 -17.29 6.71
CA PHE A 190 -11.03 -17.79 6.42
C PHE A 190 -11.31 -17.85 4.90
N LEU A 191 -10.94 -16.79 4.18
CA LEU A 191 -11.13 -16.72 2.73
C LEU A 191 -10.30 -17.77 1.98
N LEU A 192 -9.02 -17.91 2.31
CA LEU A 192 -8.13 -18.92 1.72
C LEU A 192 -8.66 -20.34 1.92
N LYS A 193 -9.15 -20.64 3.13
CA LYS A 193 -9.78 -21.94 3.44
C LYS A 193 -11.01 -22.20 2.57
N ARG A 194 -11.84 -21.18 2.33
CA ARG A 194 -13.06 -21.30 1.53
C ARG A 194 -12.77 -21.49 0.05
N SER A 195 -11.67 -20.95 -0.47
CA SER A 195 -11.28 -21.06 -1.89
C SER A 195 -10.72 -22.43 -2.27
N GLY A 196 -10.71 -23.42 -1.37
CA GLY A 196 -10.33 -24.79 -1.69
C GLY A 196 -8.83 -25.00 -1.91
N LEU A 197 -8.00 -24.02 -1.54
CA LEU A 197 -6.54 -24.20 -1.42
C LEU A 197 -6.23 -25.01 -0.16
N ASP A 198 -6.71 -26.25 -0.13
CA ASP A 198 -6.42 -27.25 0.88
C ASP A 198 -5.07 -27.91 0.54
N GLY A 199 -4.02 -27.10 0.44
CA GLY A 199 -2.65 -27.60 0.38
C GLY A 199 -2.22 -27.94 1.79
N GLY A 200 -1.78 -29.18 2.04
CA GLY A 200 -1.32 -29.68 3.35
C GLY A 200 -0.25 -28.86 4.09
N CYS A 201 0.17 -27.71 3.56
CA CYS A 201 0.95 -26.67 4.24
C CYS A 201 0.15 -25.89 5.31
N TYR A 202 -1.19 -25.87 5.27
CA TYR A 202 -1.99 -25.01 6.18
C TYR A 202 -2.26 -25.59 7.57
N LEU A 203 -2.09 -26.89 7.78
CA LEU A 203 -2.15 -27.51 9.12
C LEU A 203 -0.94 -27.14 9.99
N GLY A 204 0.06 -26.47 9.40
CA GLY A 204 1.17 -25.80 10.08
C GLY A 204 1.00 -24.28 10.25
N PHE A 205 -0.16 -23.67 9.90
CA PHE A 205 -0.56 -22.33 10.39
C PHE A 205 -0.89 -22.43 11.88
N ARG A 206 0.14 -22.79 12.62
CA ARG A 206 0.19 -22.82 14.06
C ARG A 206 0.23 -21.36 14.51
N LEU A 207 -0.27 -21.08 15.70
CA LEU A 207 -0.28 -19.74 16.34
C LEU A 207 1.09 -19.02 16.28
N ASP A 208 2.14 -19.77 15.97
CA ASP A 208 3.53 -19.41 15.68
C ASP A 208 3.72 -18.27 14.66
N VAL A 209 2.83 -18.08 13.67
CA VAL A 209 2.90 -16.92 12.74
C VAL A 209 2.60 -15.61 13.47
N PHE A 210 1.71 -15.65 14.45
CA PHE A 210 1.30 -14.47 15.23
C PHE A 210 2.11 -14.32 16.52
N TYR A 211 2.61 -15.43 17.07
CA TYR A 211 3.34 -15.46 18.33
C TYR A 211 4.70 -16.12 18.15
N ARG A 212 5.79 -15.38 18.45
CA ARG A 212 7.09 -16.00 18.71
C ARG A 212 6.94 -17.00 19.84
N THR A 213 7.20 -18.28 19.58
CA THR A 213 7.50 -19.25 20.63
C THR A 213 8.95 -19.08 21.03
N ASP A 214 9.24 -18.00 21.77
CA ASP A 214 10.53 -17.88 22.46
C ASP A 214 10.49 -18.83 23.67
N ASN A 215 11.19 -19.96 23.55
CA ASN A 215 11.66 -20.79 24.68
C ASN A 215 13.05 -20.33 25.08
#